data_AF-A0A915KDH2-F1
#
_entry.id   AF-A0A915KDH2-F1
#
_cell.length_a   1.000
_cell.length_b   1.000
_cell.length_c   1.000
_cell.angle_alpha   90.00
_cell.angle_beta   90.00
_cell.angle_gamma   90.00
#
_symmetry.space_group_name_H-M   'P 1'
#
loop_
_entity.id
_entity.type
_entity.pdbx_description
1 polymer ?
#
loop_
_entity_poly.entity_id
_entity_poly.type
_entity_poly.pdbx_seq_one_letter_code
_entity_poly.pdbx_strand_id
1 'polypeptide(L)'
;MNELQLLKNKIDEIAAFLNNYNTLINCHMVEFITDNFFQRLIPADFICELSNLSDRQLCQLPNARPGFLNESENPNLTSFLRQIQHLSLVNLISDQILDNFLQNAEDETGEKISVHHFMGVKKSHEVERMGRFINKLAEEEEISMVVDIGSGKGYLSSLLAMCFNLEMPNISLHWRALFQQILVDKLGANGATYDFKVGPIAKRCENFDQYCIKCIEKLKLSFELTDKEINQYERNFEDFKRKMNIFFQFRCFFAPIIESIVLLDKLCYLVEKMPVVRKAKIVQIFNPEKSPRCYAIVAHK
;
A
#
# COMPACT_ATOMS: atom_id res chain seq x y z
N MET A 1 -3.19 7.90 -33.32
CA MET A 1 -2.79 8.61 -32.07
C MET A 1 -1.37 8.14 -31.75
N ASN A 2 -0.39 9.02 -31.51
CA ASN A 2 0.97 8.61 -31.15
C ASN A 2 0.95 7.88 -29.78
N GLU A 3 1.74 6.82 -29.58
CA GLU A 3 1.83 6.05 -28.33
C GLU A 3 2.07 6.94 -27.11
N LEU A 4 2.89 7.98 -27.26
CA LEU A 4 3.14 8.97 -26.21
C LEU A 4 1.86 9.74 -25.82
N GLN A 5 1.01 10.08 -26.79
CA GLN A 5 -0.26 10.75 -26.52
C GLN A 5 -1.24 9.81 -25.82
N LEU A 6 -1.28 8.54 -26.21
CA LEU A 6 -2.08 7.53 -25.53
C LEU A 6 -1.64 7.35 -24.07
N LEU A 7 -0.33 7.35 -23.81
CA LEU A 7 0.23 7.25 -22.48
C LEU A 7 -0.14 8.46 -21.60
N LYS A 8 0.00 9.68 -22.13
CA LYS A 8 -0.42 10.91 -21.44
C LYS A 8 -1.91 10.91 -21.10
N ASN A 9 -2.77 10.51 -22.05
CA ASN A 9 -4.21 10.42 -21.80
C ASN A 9 -4.56 9.44 -20.66
N LYS A 10 -3.85 8.30 -20.56
CA LYS A 10 -4.05 7.33 -19.47
C LYS A 10 -3.58 7.87 -18.11
N ILE A 11 -2.46 8.60 -18.10
CA ILE A 11 -1.98 9.29 -16.89
C ILE A 11 -3.02 10.31 -16.43
N ASP A 12 -3.55 11.12 -17.35
CA ASP A 12 -4.57 12.13 -17.05
C ASP A 12 -5.87 11.51 -16.51
N GLU A 13 -6.31 10.37 -17.08
CA GLU A 13 -7.47 9.63 -16.60
C GLU A 13 -7.28 9.15 -15.16
N ILE A 14 -6.13 8.53 -14.86
CA ILE A 14 -5.81 8.08 -13.50
C ILE A 14 -5.70 9.27 -12.55
N ALA A 15 -5.01 10.34 -12.96
CA ALA A 15 -4.83 11.53 -12.14
C ALA A 15 -6.18 12.18 -11.78
N ALA A 16 -7.08 12.29 -12.76
CA ALA A 16 -8.43 12.79 -12.54
C ALA A 16 -9.21 11.92 -11.54
N PHE A 17 -9.10 10.60 -11.65
CA PHE A 17 -9.70 9.68 -10.69
C PHE A 17 -9.13 9.84 -9.27
N LEU A 18 -7.79 9.81 -9.13
CA LEU A 18 -7.12 9.92 -7.83
C LEU A 18 -7.39 11.28 -7.16
N ASN A 19 -7.55 12.35 -7.94
CA ASN A 19 -7.82 13.68 -7.41
C ASN A 19 -9.15 13.74 -6.63
N ASN A 20 -10.15 12.95 -7.03
CA ASN A 20 -11.42 12.84 -6.29
C ASN A 20 -11.24 12.28 -4.87
N TYR A 21 -10.14 11.57 -4.62
CA TYR A 21 -9.83 10.92 -3.35
C TYR A 21 -8.53 11.46 -2.72
N ASN A 22 -8.03 12.60 -3.19
CA ASN A 22 -6.71 13.12 -2.82
C ASN A 22 -6.52 13.24 -1.29
N THR A 23 -7.51 13.80 -0.60
CA THR A 23 -7.48 13.96 0.86
C THR A 23 -7.42 12.60 1.57
N LEU A 24 -8.19 11.62 1.11
CA LEU A 24 -8.22 10.27 1.69
C LEU A 24 -6.91 9.51 1.42
N ILE A 25 -6.34 9.66 0.23
CA ILE A 25 -5.08 9.02 -0.15
C ILE A 25 -3.91 9.59 0.66
N ASN A 26 -3.90 10.90 0.90
CA ASN A 26 -2.78 11.60 1.52
C ASN A 26 -2.94 11.87 3.03
N CYS A 27 -4.05 11.47 3.66
CA CYS A 27 -4.26 11.71 5.09
C CYS A 27 -3.29 10.89 5.97
N HIS A 28 -2.94 11.44 7.15
CA HIS A 28 -2.06 10.78 8.10
C HIS A 28 -2.86 9.94 9.11
N MET A 29 -2.71 8.62 9.11
CA MET A 29 -3.56 7.70 9.89
C MET A 29 -3.60 7.94 11.41
N VAL A 30 -2.66 8.71 11.97
CA VAL A 30 -2.69 9.08 13.41
C VAL A 30 -3.82 10.08 13.71
N GLU A 31 -4.23 10.89 12.73
CA GLU A 31 -5.34 11.85 12.85
C GLU A 31 -6.70 11.18 12.65
N PHE A 32 -6.74 9.85 12.49
CA PHE A 32 -7.96 9.10 12.16
C PHE A 32 -9.12 9.41 13.12
N ILE A 33 -8.82 9.49 14.41
CA ILE A 33 -9.81 9.79 15.46
C ILE A 33 -10.09 11.30 15.50
N THR A 34 -9.05 12.12 15.60
CA THR A 34 -9.18 13.57 15.81
C THR A 34 -9.91 14.28 14.68
N ASP A 35 -9.72 13.83 13.45
CA ASP A 35 -10.30 14.42 12.24
C ASP A 35 -11.52 13.65 11.72
N ASN A 36 -11.98 12.65 12.48
CA ASN A 36 -13.15 11.84 12.17
C ASN A 36 -13.14 11.26 10.74
N PHE A 37 -11.98 10.72 10.32
CA PHE A 37 -11.74 10.32 8.93
C PHE A 37 -12.75 9.32 8.40
N PHE A 38 -13.23 8.40 9.24
CA PHE A 38 -14.17 7.36 8.82
C PHE A 38 -15.46 7.95 8.23
N GLN A 39 -16.07 8.93 8.90
CA GLN A 39 -17.29 9.59 8.43
C GLN A 39 -16.99 10.71 7.43
N ARG A 40 -15.84 11.38 7.54
CA ARG A 40 -15.53 12.55 6.74
C ARG A 40 -15.00 12.22 5.34
N LEU A 41 -14.24 11.13 5.20
CA LEU A 41 -13.48 10.85 3.99
C LEU A 41 -13.98 9.63 3.21
N ILE A 42 -14.74 8.72 3.83
CA ILE A 42 -15.41 7.62 3.12
C ILE A 42 -16.83 8.09 2.70
N PRO A 43 -17.24 7.91 1.44
CA PRO A 43 -18.62 8.17 1.02
C PRO A 43 -19.64 7.39 1.87
N ALA A 44 -20.78 8.00 2.20
CA ALA A 44 -21.78 7.40 3.11
C ALA A 44 -22.29 6.03 2.62
N ASP A 45 -22.53 5.89 1.33
CA ASP A 45 -22.97 4.63 0.73
C ASP A 45 -21.92 3.51 0.89
N PHE A 46 -20.63 3.89 0.82
CA PHE A 46 -19.52 2.97 0.99
C PHE A 46 -19.36 2.57 2.46
N ILE A 47 -19.61 3.50 3.40
CA ILE A 47 -19.58 3.19 4.84
C ILE A 47 -20.58 2.08 5.16
N CYS A 48 -21.80 2.15 4.63
CA CYS A 48 -22.82 1.13 4.84
C CYS A 48 -22.35 -0.25 4.36
N GLU A 49 -21.93 -0.33 3.09
CA GLU A 49 -21.49 -1.59 2.48
C GLU A 49 -20.23 -2.15 3.16
N LEU A 50 -19.21 -1.32 3.41
CA LEU A 50 -17.98 -1.74 4.07
C LEU A 50 -18.20 -2.22 5.51
N SER A 51 -19.15 -1.62 6.23
CA SER A 51 -19.44 -2.00 7.62
C SER A 51 -20.08 -3.38 7.72
N ASN A 52 -20.83 -3.80 6.69
CA ASN A 52 -21.49 -5.09 6.59
C ASN A 52 -20.55 -6.23 6.20
N LEU A 53 -19.34 -5.94 5.71
CA LEU A 53 -18.36 -6.95 5.35
C LEU A 53 -17.73 -7.60 6.58
N SER A 54 -17.52 -8.92 6.52
CA SER A 54 -16.69 -9.62 7.50
C SER A 54 -15.22 -9.20 7.41
N ASP A 55 -14.45 -9.38 8.49
CA ASP A 55 -13.01 -9.08 8.50
C ASP A 55 -12.25 -9.81 7.39
N ARG A 56 -12.66 -11.04 7.09
CA ARG A 56 -12.10 -11.83 5.99
C ARG A 56 -12.35 -11.17 4.64
N GLN A 57 -13.57 -10.68 4.40
CA GLN A 57 -13.91 -9.99 3.16
C GLN A 57 -13.14 -8.68 3.03
N LEU A 58 -13.06 -7.90 4.12
CA LEU A 58 -12.31 -6.64 4.16
C LEU A 58 -10.82 -6.84 3.82
N CYS A 59 -10.18 -7.87 4.36
CA CYS A 59 -8.77 -8.16 4.09
C CYS A 59 -8.49 -8.60 2.64
N GLN A 60 -9.46 -9.20 1.97
CA GLN A 60 -9.31 -9.67 0.58
C GLN A 60 -9.70 -8.60 -0.44
N LEU A 61 -10.41 -7.58 0.02
CA LEU A 61 -11.03 -6.57 -0.82
C LEU A 61 -10.08 -5.80 -1.74
N PRO A 62 -8.86 -5.37 -1.31
CA PRO A 62 -7.94 -4.64 -2.18
C PRO A 62 -7.48 -5.42 -3.43
N ASN A 63 -7.54 -6.76 -3.38
CA ASN A 63 -7.16 -7.66 -4.47
C ASN A 63 -8.38 -8.41 -5.05
N ALA A 64 -9.59 -7.97 -4.72
CA ALA A 64 -10.80 -8.64 -5.14
C ALA A 64 -11.04 -8.52 -6.66
N ARG A 65 -11.46 -9.63 -7.28
CA ARG A 65 -11.86 -9.69 -8.70
C ARG A 65 -13.36 -9.38 -8.85
N PRO A 66 -13.86 -9.04 -10.06
CA PRO A 66 -15.30 -8.91 -10.28
C PRO A 66 -16.03 -10.18 -9.84
N GLY A 67 -17.15 -10.00 -9.13
CA GLY A 67 -17.92 -11.11 -8.57
C GLY A 67 -17.46 -11.57 -7.17
N PHE A 68 -16.43 -10.95 -6.58
CA PHE A 68 -16.06 -11.20 -5.18
C PHE A 68 -17.15 -10.73 -4.19
N LEU A 69 -17.78 -9.60 -4.48
CA LEU A 69 -18.92 -9.08 -3.73
C LEU A 69 -20.22 -9.41 -4.47
N ASN A 70 -21.28 -9.67 -3.70
CA ASN A 70 -22.62 -9.73 -4.24
C ASN A 70 -23.06 -8.31 -4.65
N GLU A 71 -23.31 -8.11 -5.94
CA GLU A 71 -23.69 -6.81 -6.51
C GLU A 71 -25.06 -6.31 -6.00
N SER A 72 -25.99 -7.20 -5.64
CA SER A 72 -27.28 -6.77 -5.09
C SER A 72 -27.15 -6.24 -3.66
N GLU A 73 -26.14 -6.72 -2.92
CA GLU A 73 -25.87 -6.31 -1.53
C GLU A 73 -24.87 -5.15 -1.45
N ASN A 74 -23.92 -5.08 -2.38
CA ASN A 74 -22.81 -4.12 -2.37
C ASN A 74 -22.64 -3.46 -3.75
N PRO A 75 -23.66 -2.77 -4.28
CA PRO A 75 -23.62 -2.19 -5.63
C PRO A 75 -22.52 -1.13 -5.78
N ASN A 76 -22.29 -0.30 -4.75
CA ASN A 76 -21.35 0.80 -4.84
C ASN A 76 -19.90 0.31 -4.82
N LEU A 77 -19.55 -0.59 -3.90
CA LEU A 77 -18.25 -1.22 -3.84
C LEU A 77 -17.98 -2.09 -5.08
N THR A 78 -18.99 -2.76 -5.63
CA THR A 78 -18.84 -3.55 -6.86
C THR A 78 -18.55 -2.64 -8.06
N SER A 79 -19.29 -1.54 -8.19
CA SER A 79 -19.04 -0.52 -9.23
C SER A 79 -17.63 0.08 -9.09
N PHE A 80 -17.25 0.44 -7.86
CA PHE A 80 -15.94 0.98 -7.55
C PHE A 80 -14.82 -0.01 -7.88
N LEU A 81 -14.96 -1.27 -7.50
CA LEU A 81 -14.01 -2.34 -7.83
C LEU A 81 -13.78 -2.47 -9.35
N ARG A 82 -14.85 -2.41 -10.15
CA ARG A 82 -14.74 -2.42 -11.62
C ARG A 82 -13.97 -1.21 -12.13
N GLN A 83 -14.22 -0.02 -11.58
CA GLN A 83 -13.50 1.20 -11.95
C GLN A 83 -12.01 1.10 -11.58
N ILE A 84 -11.69 0.61 -10.38
CA ILE A 84 -10.30 0.42 -9.94
C ILE A 84 -9.56 -0.53 -10.88
N GLN A 85 -10.21 -1.63 -11.28
CA GLN A 85 -9.62 -2.59 -12.20
C GLN A 85 -9.44 -2.01 -13.60
N HIS A 86 -10.41 -1.25 -14.13
CA HIS A 86 -10.26 -0.57 -15.42
C HIS A 86 -9.04 0.36 -15.43
N LEU A 87 -8.79 1.04 -14.31
CA LEU A 87 -7.64 1.94 -14.11
C LEU A 87 -6.36 1.23 -13.63
N SER A 88 -6.38 -0.10 -13.52
CA SER A 88 -5.19 -0.86 -13.16
C SER A 88 -4.28 -1.06 -14.36
N LEU A 89 -2.96 -1.11 -14.11
CA LEU A 89 -1.92 -1.20 -15.14
C LEU A 89 -2.18 -2.28 -16.20
N VAL A 90 -2.65 -3.46 -15.79
CA VAL A 90 -2.91 -4.60 -16.68
C VAL A 90 -4.00 -4.29 -17.71
N ASN A 91 -5.01 -3.52 -17.34
CA ASN A 91 -6.12 -3.16 -18.25
C ASN A 91 -5.84 -1.86 -19.01
N LEU A 92 -5.02 -0.98 -18.44
CA LEU A 92 -4.64 0.26 -19.08
C LEU A 92 -3.64 0.05 -20.21
N ILE A 93 -2.87 -1.03 -20.24
CA ILE A 93 -1.77 -1.20 -21.17
C ILE A 93 -2.09 -2.28 -22.21
N SER A 94 -1.82 -2.03 -23.49
CA SER A 94 -1.91 -3.07 -24.54
C SER A 94 -0.76 -4.08 -24.39
N ASP A 95 -0.96 -5.33 -24.84
CA ASP A 95 0.06 -6.41 -24.79
C ASP A 95 1.45 -6.00 -25.33
N GLN A 96 1.55 -4.96 -26.15
CA GLN A 96 2.82 -4.46 -26.69
C GLN A 96 3.69 -3.71 -25.68
N ILE A 97 3.08 -3.10 -24.67
CA ILE A 97 3.77 -2.30 -23.65
C ILE A 97 3.96 -3.11 -22.36
N LEU A 98 3.13 -4.14 -22.14
CA LEU A 98 3.25 -5.07 -21.02
C LEU A 98 3.80 -6.43 -21.49
N ASP A 99 5.08 -6.68 -21.28
CA ASP A 99 5.64 -8.02 -21.49
C ASP A 99 5.45 -8.89 -20.25
N ASN A 100 4.89 -10.09 -20.43
CA ASN A 100 4.66 -11.06 -19.35
C ASN A 100 5.83 -12.05 -19.26
N PHE A 101 6.75 -11.80 -18.34
CA PHE A 101 7.87 -12.72 -18.06
C PHE A 101 7.42 -14.02 -17.37
N LEU A 102 6.28 -13.98 -16.66
CA LEU A 102 5.81 -15.09 -15.80
C LEU A 102 5.45 -16.36 -16.56
N GLN A 103 4.97 -16.27 -17.80
CA GLN A 103 4.55 -17.45 -18.57
C GLN A 103 5.73 -18.31 -19.05
N ASN A 104 6.93 -17.74 -19.14
CA ASN A 104 8.12 -18.43 -19.65
C ASN A 104 9.07 -18.92 -18.55
N ALA A 105 8.87 -18.49 -17.30
CA ALA A 105 9.83 -18.71 -16.20
C ALA A 105 9.42 -19.79 -15.19
N GLU A 106 8.17 -20.30 -15.26
CA GLU A 106 7.71 -21.38 -14.37
C GLU A 106 8.18 -22.78 -14.85
N ASP A 107 8.71 -22.90 -16.07
CA ASP A 107 9.15 -24.16 -16.69
C ASP A 107 10.67 -24.43 -16.67
N GLU A 108 11.50 -23.49 -16.21
CA GLU A 108 12.96 -23.70 -16.19
C GLU A 108 13.45 -24.31 -14.86
N THR A 109 13.77 -25.60 -14.94
CA THR A 109 14.43 -26.44 -13.93
C THR A 109 15.91 -26.05 -13.72
N GLY A 110 16.19 -24.77 -13.50
CA GLY A 110 17.53 -24.30 -13.13
C GLY A 110 17.88 -24.63 -11.68
N GLU A 111 19.17 -24.88 -11.40
CA GLU A 111 19.68 -25.08 -10.04
C GLU A 111 19.19 -23.97 -9.09
N LYS A 112 18.47 -24.35 -8.02
CA LYS A 112 18.08 -23.42 -6.97
C LYS A 112 19.33 -22.92 -6.24
N ILE A 113 19.77 -21.71 -6.57
CA ILE A 113 20.76 -20.99 -5.75
C ILE A 113 20.10 -20.72 -4.39
N SER A 114 20.51 -21.46 -3.36
CA SER A 114 19.90 -21.38 -2.03
C SER A 114 20.37 -20.10 -1.30
N VAL A 115 19.67 -19.00 -1.54
CA VAL A 115 19.84 -17.71 -0.83
C VAL A 115 19.07 -17.65 0.50
N HIS A 116 18.34 -18.71 0.86
CA HIS A 116 17.54 -18.81 2.09
C HIS A 116 18.34 -18.68 3.39
N HIS A 117 19.65 -18.96 3.35
CA HIS A 117 20.53 -18.83 4.52
C HIS A 117 20.86 -17.37 4.89
N PHE A 118 20.70 -16.43 3.95
CA PHE A 118 21.12 -15.03 4.15
C PHE A 118 19.94 -14.08 4.37
N MET A 119 18.73 -14.49 3.98
CA MET A 119 17.59 -13.58 3.81
C MET A 119 16.28 -14.33 4.08
N GLY A 120 15.30 -13.65 4.69
CA GLY A 120 13.97 -14.23 4.91
C GLY A 120 13.32 -14.71 3.60
N VAL A 121 12.48 -15.74 3.68
CA VAL A 121 11.91 -16.49 2.54
C VAL A 121 11.38 -15.59 1.41
N LYS A 122 10.61 -14.54 1.72
CA LYS A 122 10.10 -13.59 0.71
C LYS A 122 11.24 -12.83 0.02
N LYS A 123 12.20 -12.32 0.78
CA LYS A 123 13.31 -11.53 0.26
C LYS A 123 14.22 -12.40 -0.61
N SER A 124 14.39 -13.66 -0.24
CA SER A 124 15.07 -14.69 -1.04
C SER A 124 14.36 -14.93 -2.39
N HIS A 125 13.05 -15.13 -2.37
CA HIS A 125 12.25 -15.34 -3.60
C HIS A 125 12.19 -14.10 -4.50
N GLU A 126 12.17 -12.90 -3.91
CA GLU A 126 12.28 -11.63 -4.66
C GLU A 126 13.64 -11.49 -5.35
N VAL A 127 14.73 -11.78 -4.65
CA VAL A 127 16.08 -11.72 -5.22
C VAL A 127 16.28 -12.77 -6.31
N GLU A 128 15.84 -14.01 -6.08
CA GLU A 128 16.01 -15.10 -7.05
C GLU A 128 15.32 -14.80 -8.38
N ARG A 129 14.05 -14.38 -8.35
CA ARG A 129 13.30 -14.07 -9.57
C ARG A 129 13.82 -12.83 -10.30
N MET A 130 14.15 -11.77 -9.57
CA MET A 130 14.77 -10.58 -10.17
C MET A 130 16.11 -10.95 -10.84
N GLY A 131 16.91 -11.78 -10.18
CA GLY A 131 18.18 -12.28 -10.74
C GLY A 131 17.98 -13.07 -12.03
N ARG A 132 17.00 -13.98 -12.09
CA ARG A 132 16.65 -14.72 -13.31
C ARG A 132 16.19 -13.79 -14.43
N PHE A 133 15.34 -12.81 -14.11
CA PHE A 133 14.87 -11.83 -15.08
C PHE A 133 16.03 -11.01 -15.67
N ILE A 134 16.92 -10.50 -14.83
CA ILE A 134 18.11 -9.75 -15.25
C ILE A 134 19.03 -10.64 -16.11
N ASN A 135 19.26 -11.90 -15.71
CA ASN A 135 20.13 -12.80 -16.47
C ASN A 135 19.59 -13.07 -17.87
N LYS A 136 18.30 -13.42 -17.97
CA LYS A 136 17.65 -13.65 -19.26
C LYS A 136 17.69 -12.40 -20.15
N LEU A 137 17.38 -11.22 -19.59
CA LEU A 137 17.47 -9.97 -20.33
C LEU A 137 18.91 -9.68 -20.78
N ALA A 138 19.92 -9.99 -19.95
CA ALA A 138 21.31 -9.78 -20.30
C ALA A 138 21.80 -10.73 -21.41
N GLU A 139 21.33 -11.98 -21.42
CA GLU A 139 21.61 -12.94 -22.48
C GLU A 139 20.92 -12.57 -23.81
N GLU A 140 19.62 -12.23 -23.76
CA GLU A 140 18.83 -11.86 -24.95
C GLU A 140 19.35 -10.58 -25.63
N GLU A 141 19.88 -9.63 -24.85
CA GLU A 141 20.30 -8.31 -25.33
C GLU A 141 21.83 -8.12 -25.32
N GLU A 142 22.61 -9.19 -25.14
CA GLU A 142 24.08 -9.19 -25.10
C GLU A 142 24.68 -8.15 -24.11
N ILE A 143 24.04 -7.96 -22.95
CA ILE A 143 24.43 -6.96 -21.95
C ILE A 143 25.67 -7.46 -21.19
N SER A 144 26.78 -6.73 -21.31
CA SER A 144 28.05 -7.06 -20.64
C SER A 144 28.20 -6.47 -19.23
N MET A 145 27.30 -5.58 -18.81
CA MET A 145 27.38 -4.88 -17.53
C MET A 145 26.01 -4.57 -16.94
N VAL A 146 25.81 -4.98 -15.69
CA VAL A 146 24.63 -4.66 -14.88
C VAL A 146 25.05 -3.80 -13.69
N VAL A 147 24.31 -2.72 -13.41
CA VAL A 147 24.56 -1.82 -12.29
C VAL A 147 23.31 -1.74 -11.41
N ASP A 148 23.44 -2.11 -10.13
CA ASP A 148 22.37 -2.02 -9.12
C ASP A 148 22.44 -0.70 -8.34
N ILE A 149 21.32 0.02 -8.25
CA ILE A 149 21.21 1.30 -7.52
C ILE A 149 19.99 1.28 -6.58
N GLY A 150 20.24 0.99 -5.29
CA GLY A 150 19.37 1.32 -4.15
C GLY A 150 18.26 0.31 -3.80
N SER A 151 18.44 -0.47 -2.72
CA SER A 151 17.58 -1.62 -2.33
C SER A 151 16.69 -1.43 -1.07
N GLY A 152 16.13 -0.23 -0.87
CA GLY A 152 15.42 0.16 0.38
C GLY A 152 14.05 -0.48 0.70
N LYS A 153 13.99 -1.11 1.90
CA LYS A 153 13.02 -1.08 3.03
C LYS A 153 11.48 -1.26 2.82
N GLY A 154 10.96 -2.40 3.31
CA GLY A 154 9.75 -2.41 4.17
C GLY A 154 8.49 -3.18 3.73
N TYR A 155 8.34 -3.55 2.46
CA TYR A 155 7.07 -4.11 1.92
C TYR A 155 6.67 -5.53 2.41
N LEU A 156 7.55 -6.21 3.14
CA LEU A 156 7.28 -7.52 3.73
C LEU A 156 6.23 -7.42 4.86
N SER A 157 6.23 -6.35 5.64
CA SER A 157 5.35 -6.22 6.80
C SER A 157 3.86 -6.10 6.43
N SER A 158 3.53 -5.45 5.32
CA SER A 158 2.15 -5.31 4.85
C SER A 158 1.62 -6.59 4.18
N LEU A 159 2.47 -7.34 3.48
CA LEU A 159 2.10 -8.63 2.89
C LEU A 159 1.99 -9.74 3.95
N LEU A 160 2.85 -9.71 5.00
CA LEU A 160 2.77 -10.67 6.10
C LEU A 160 1.46 -10.54 6.89
N ALA A 161 0.96 -9.32 7.06
CA ALA A 161 -0.34 -9.11 7.70
C ALA A 161 -1.50 -9.66 6.86
N MET A 162 -1.39 -9.61 5.53
CA MET A 162 -2.40 -10.11 4.60
C MET A 162 -2.41 -11.65 4.47
N CYS A 163 -1.25 -12.30 4.50
CA CYS A 163 -1.13 -13.75 4.21
C CYS A 163 -1.15 -14.66 5.44
N PHE A 164 -0.90 -14.15 6.66
CA PHE A 164 -0.66 -14.99 7.84
C PHE A 164 -1.65 -14.78 9.00
N ASN A 165 -2.84 -14.24 8.74
CA ASN A 165 -3.89 -14.09 9.76
C ASN A 165 -3.44 -13.26 10.99
N LEU A 166 -2.51 -12.32 10.78
CA LEU A 166 -2.01 -11.42 11.81
C LEU A 166 -2.96 -10.23 11.95
N GLU A 167 -3.26 -9.83 13.18
CA GLU A 167 -4.19 -8.73 13.47
C GLU A 167 -3.85 -7.45 12.69
N MET A 168 -4.85 -6.96 11.95
CA MET A 168 -4.88 -5.61 11.39
C MET A 168 -5.67 -4.70 12.35
N PRO A 169 -5.26 -3.44 12.58
CA PRO A 169 -4.08 -2.74 12.07
C PRO A 169 -2.91 -2.92 13.05
N ASN A 170 -1.69 -2.53 12.66
CA ASN A 170 -0.55 -2.52 13.57
C ASN A 170 -0.97 -1.86 14.89
N ILE A 171 -0.96 -2.60 16.00
CA ILE A 171 -1.40 -2.11 17.32
C ILE A 171 -0.75 -0.76 17.66
N SER A 172 0.47 -0.54 17.15
CA SER A 172 1.17 0.74 17.21
C SER A 172 0.42 1.90 16.58
N LEU A 173 -0.24 1.72 15.43
CA LEU A 173 -0.99 2.78 14.77
C LEU A 173 -2.28 3.10 15.52
N HIS A 174 -2.98 2.08 16.02
CA HIS A 174 -4.16 2.26 16.86
C HIS A 174 -3.82 3.04 18.13
N TRP A 175 -2.77 2.62 18.85
CA TRP A 175 -2.28 3.33 20.02
C TRP A 175 -1.78 4.74 19.70
N ARG A 176 -1.15 4.97 18.55
CA ARG A 176 -0.77 6.33 18.13
C ARG A 176 -1.99 7.23 17.93
N ALA A 177 -3.01 6.76 17.22
CA ALA A 177 -4.22 7.55 16.98
C ALA A 177 -4.99 7.83 18.27
N LEU A 178 -5.10 6.83 19.16
CA LEU A 178 -5.75 7.00 20.46
C LEU A 178 -4.98 7.97 21.36
N PHE A 179 -3.65 7.87 21.41
CA PHE A 179 -2.84 8.82 22.16
C PHE A 179 -2.90 10.24 21.59
N GLN A 180 -3.01 10.38 20.25
CA GLN A 180 -3.22 11.67 19.62
C GLN A 180 -4.54 12.32 20.06
N GLN A 181 -5.61 11.52 20.21
CA GLN A 181 -6.87 12.01 20.79
C GLN A 181 -6.67 12.48 22.23
N ILE A 182 -5.94 11.73 23.06
CA ILE A 182 -5.61 12.14 24.43
C ILE A 182 -4.84 13.48 24.45
N LEU A 183 -3.88 13.66 23.55
CA LEU A 183 -3.15 14.93 23.43
C LEU A 183 -4.07 16.09 23.09
N VAL A 184 -5.02 15.90 22.16
CA VAL A 184 -6.02 16.93 21.81
C VAL A 184 -6.89 17.27 23.02
N ASP A 185 -7.37 16.26 23.74
CA ASP A 185 -8.24 16.47 24.90
C ASP A 185 -7.51 17.14 26.08
N LYS A 186 -6.23 16.81 26.29
CA LYS A 186 -5.42 17.36 27.40
C LYS A 186 -4.77 18.71 27.09
N LEU A 187 -4.42 18.98 25.83
CA LEU A 187 -3.63 20.16 25.41
C LEU A 187 -4.38 21.11 24.46
N GLY A 188 -5.60 20.78 24.05
CA GLY A 188 -6.39 21.57 23.11
C GLY A 188 -5.72 21.69 21.73
N ALA A 189 -5.73 22.89 21.16
CA ALA A 189 -5.15 23.17 19.83
C ALA A 189 -3.67 22.79 19.71
N ASN A 190 -2.91 22.91 20.82
CA ASN A 190 -1.49 22.51 20.85
C ASN A 190 -1.29 20.99 20.74
N GLY A 191 -2.29 20.20 21.15
CA GLY A 191 -2.29 18.75 21.00
C GLY A 191 -2.46 18.35 19.53
N ALA A 192 -3.36 19.02 18.81
CA ALA A 192 -3.64 18.72 17.39
C ALA A 192 -2.44 18.96 16.47
N THR A 193 -1.60 19.95 16.78
CA THR A 193 -0.39 20.27 15.99
C THR A 193 0.88 19.69 16.60
N TYR A 194 0.78 18.83 17.61
CA TYR A 194 1.94 18.32 18.33
C TYR A 194 2.78 17.41 17.44
N ASP A 195 4.08 17.69 17.29
CA ASP A 195 5.00 16.87 16.48
C ASP A 195 5.25 15.52 17.17
N PHE A 196 4.35 14.56 16.92
CA PHE A 196 4.28 13.28 17.62
C PHE A 196 5.34 12.26 17.15
N LYS A 197 6.62 12.57 17.40
CA LYS A 197 7.78 11.73 17.04
C LYS A 197 8.18 10.73 18.11
N VAL A 198 7.28 9.79 18.40
CA VAL A 198 7.54 8.72 19.38
C VAL A 198 8.36 7.55 18.82
N GLY A 199 8.52 7.43 17.50
CA GLY A 199 9.23 6.30 16.87
C GLY A 199 8.56 4.96 17.18
N PRO A 200 9.28 3.82 17.17
CA PRO A 200 8.69 2.49 17.33
C PRO A 200 8.47 2.08 18.80
N ILE A 201 8.02 3.00 19.68
CA ILE A 201 7.81 2.71 21.12
C ILE A 201 6.85 1.54 21.35
N ALA A 202 5.77 1.44 20.58
CA ALA A 202 4.76 0.40 20.73
C ALA A 202 5.33 -1.04 20.70
N LYS A 203 6.44 -1.28 20.00
CA LYS A 203 7.10 -2.60 19.97
C LYS A 203 7.68 -3.03 21.33
N ARG A 204 7.79 -2.10 22.27
CA ARG A 204 8.37 -2.29 23.61
C ARG A 204 7.32 -2.11 24.71
N CYS A 205 6.04 -2.20 24.36
CA CYS A 205 4.92 -2.04 25.28
C CYS A 205 4.04 -3.28 25.16
N GLU A 206 3.59 -3.81 26.29
CA GLU A 206 2.69 -4.97 26.33
C GLU A 206 1.22 -4.56 26.17
N ASN A 207 0.88 -3.35 26.62
CA ASN A 207 -0.46 -2.80 26.62
C ASN A 207 -0.44 -1.28 26.36
N PHE A 208 -1.64 -0.70 26.23
CA PHE A 208 -1.80 0.73 25.96
C PHE A 208 -1.36 1.60 27.15
N ASP A 209 -1.53 1.14 28.39
CA ASP A 209 -1.08 1.87 29.59
C ASP A 209 0.42 2.15 29.54
N GLN A 210 1.23 1.10 29.33
CA GLN A 210 2.68 1.22 29.19
C GLN A 210 3.06 2.12 28.00
N TYR A 211 2.30 2.05 26.92
CA TYR A 211 2.52 2.91 25.76
C TYR A 211 2.29 4.39 26.08
N CYS A 212 1.20 4.72 26.77
CA CYS A 212 0.87 6.07 27.22
C CYS A 212 1.97 6.66 28.12
N ILE A 213 2.39 5.91 29.14
CA ILE A 213 3.45 6.33 30.09
C ILE A 213 4.74 6.65 29.32
N LYS A 214 5.20 5.72 28.46
CA LYS A 214 6.43 5.92 27.68
C LYS A 214 6.33 7.10 26.69
N CYS A 215 5.14 7.39 26.17
CA CYS A 215 4.93 8.55 25.32
C CYS A 215 4.99 9.85 26.12
N ILE A 216 4.32 9.93 27.27
CA ILE A 216 4.37 11.08 28.20
C ILE A 216 5.81 11.41 28.59
N GLU A 217 6.57 10.39 29.02
CA GLU A 217 7.97 10.53 29.40
C GLU A 217 8.84 11.03 28.23
N LYS A 218 8.72 10.40 27.06
CA LYS A 218 9.53 10.74 25.90
C LYS A 218 9.25 12.15 25.38
N LEU A 219 7.98 12.55 25.40
CA LEU A 219 7.53 13.86 24.92
C LEU A 219 7.64 14.94 26.01
N LYS A 220 8.01 14.58 27.24
CA LYS A 220 8.15 15.47 28.39
C LYS A 220 6.87 16.29 28.64
N LEU A 221 5.73 15.61 28.60
CA LEU A 221 4.43 16.25 28.80
C LEU A 221 4.23 16.58 30.28
N SER A 222 3.52 17.68 30.54
CA SER A 222 3.30 18.20 31.90
C SER A 222 2.12 17.57 32.64
N PHE A 223 1.44 16.59 32.02
CA PHE A 223 0.29 15.91 32.58
C PHE A 223 0.58 14.43 32.79
N GLU A 224 -0.15 13.83 33.72
CA GLU A 224 -0.17 12.39 33.95
C GLU A 224 -1.53 11.81 33.53
N LEU A 225 -1.58 10.50 33.33
CA LEU A 225 -2.80 9.76 33.06
C LEU A 225 -2.95 8.68 34.12
N THR A 226 -4.12 8.62 34.74
CA THR A 226 -4.49 7.52 35.65
C THR A 226 -4.96 6.31 34.86
N ASP A 227 -4.80 5.10 35.42
CA ASP A 227 -5.30 3.86 34.81
C ASP A 227 -6.79 3.97 34.45
N LYS A 228 -7.59 4.65 35.29
CA LYS A 228 -9.02 4.86 35.05
C LYS A 228 -9.27 5.70 33.80
N GLU A 229 -8.49 6.75 33.57
CA GLU A 229 -8.61 7.58 32.37
C GLU A 229 -8.22 6.79 31.13
N ILE A 230 -7.11 6.06 31.17
CA ILE A 230 -6.65 5.26 30.02
C ILE A 230 -7.70 4.21 29.63
N ASN A 231 -8.23 3.47 30.62
CA ASN A 231 -9.31 2.51 30.41
C ASN A 231 -10.58 3.17 29.84
N GLN A 232 -10.89 4.41 30.24
CA GLN A 232 -12.04 5.13 29.69
C GLN A 232 -11.82 5.49 28.21
N TYR A 233 -10.60 5.89 27.82
CA TYR A 233 -10.27 6.11 26.41
C TYR A 233 -10.37 4.81 25.60
N GLU A 234 -9.83 3.70 26.07
CA GLU A 234 -9.94 2.43 25.34
C GLU A 234 -11.40 2.02 25.11
N ARG A 235 -12.26 2.17 26.14
CA ARG A 235 -13.71 1.88 26.01
C ARG A 235 -14.42 2.83 25.06
N ASN A 236 -14.18 4.14 25.19
CA ASN A 236 -14.83 5.14 24.34
C ASN A 236 -14.48 4.96 22.85
N PHE A 237 -13.30 4.39 22.56
CA PHE A 237 -12.79 4.24 21.21
C PHE A 237 -12.66 2.78 20.75
N GLU A 238 -13.34 1.84 21.42
CA GLU A 238 -13.28 0.39 21.10
C GLU A 238 -13.71 0.11 19.65
N ASP A 239 -14.84 0.69 19.23
CA ASP A 239 -15.37 0.59 17.86
C ASP A 239 -14.44 1.19 16.80
N PHE A 240 -13.54 2.10 17.18
CA PHE A 240 -12.63 2.73 16.22
C PHE A 240 -11.59 1.77 15.69
N LYS A 241 -11.24 0.68 16.41
CA LYS A 241 -10.32 -0.34 15.88
C LYS A 241 -10.87 -0.93 14.57
N ARG A 242 -12.15 -1.31 14.56
CA ARG A 242 -12.84 -1.83 13.37
C ARG A 242 -12.98 -0.77 12.28
N LYS A 243 -13.40 0.45 12.62
CA LYS A 243 -13.52 1.56 11.65
C LYS A 243 -12.18 1.89 10.99
N MET A 244 -11.10 1.90 11.76
CA MET A 244 -9.75 2.16 11.25
C MET A 244 -9.27 1.04 10.32
N ASN A 245 -9.65 -0.20 10.59
CA ASN A 245 -9.41 -1.32 9.68
C ASN A 245 -10.13 -1.15 8.36
N ILE A 246 -11.43 -0.87 8.40
CA ILE A 246 -12.21 -0.61 7.20
C ILE A 246 -11.58 0.52 6.39
N PHE A 247 -11.24 1.63 7.05
CA PHE A 247 -10.61 2.78 6.40
C PHE A 247 -9.26 2.43 5.78
N PHE A 248 -8.44 1.65 6.47
CA PHE A 248 -7.17 1.19 5.95
C PHE A 248 -7.34 0.30 4.71
N GLN A 249 -8.26 -0.66 4.75
CA GLN A 249 -8.55 -1.52 3.60
C GLN A 249 -9.11 -0.72 2.43
N PHE A 250 -9.97 0.25 2.72
CA PHE A 250 -10.47 1.17 1.70
C PHE A 250 -9.34 2.00 1.07
N ARG A 251 -8.36 2.46 1.85
CA ARG A 251 -7.16 3.12 1.31
C ARG A 251 -6.31 2.19 0.45
N CYS A 252 -6.28 0.89 0.73
CA CYS A 252 -5.51 -0.07 -0.06
C CYS A 252 -6.05 -0.25 -1.48
N PHE A 253 -7.31 0.07 -1.78
CA PHE A 253 -7.83 0.07 -3.16
C PHE A 253 -7.07 1.00 -4.11
N PHE A 254 -6.52 2.10 -3.58
CA PHE A 254 -5.82 3.08 -4.39
C PHE A 254 -4.38 2.66 -4.70
N ALA A 255 -3.83 1.68 -3.97
CA ALA A 255 -2.43 1.29 -4.12
C ALA A 255 -2.08 0.81 -5.54
N PRO A 256 -2.86 -0.07 -6.20
CA PRO A 256 -2.59 -0.48 -7.58
C PRO A 256 -2.65 0.68 -8.59
N ILE A 257 -3.53 1.65 -8.35
CA ILE A 257 -3.69 2.81 -9.24
C ILE A 257 -2.55 3.81 -9.06
N ILE A 258 -2.15 4.05 -7.82
CA ILE A 258 -0.99 4.89 -7.49
C ILE A 258 0.28 4.25 -8.08
N GLU A 259 0.44 2.93 -7.96
CA GLU A 259 1.53 2.21 -8.62
C GLU A 259 1.46 2.40 -10.15
N SER A 260 0.26 2.29 -10.74
CA SER A 260 0.05 2.45 -12.18
C SER A 260 0.48 3.83 -12.68
N ILE A 261 0.00 4.92 -12.05
CA ILE A 261 0.38 6.28 -12.49
C ILE A 261 1.88 6.54 -12.33
N VAL A 262 2.53 6.03 -11.26
CA VAL A 262 3.98 6.17 -11.06
C VAL A 262 4.76 5.43 -12.15
N LEU A 263 4.33 4.23 -12.53
CA LEU A 263 4.99 3.45 -13.58
C LEU A 263 4.81 4.09 -14.96
N LEU A 264 3.59 4.55 -15.26
CA LEU A 264 3.27 5.23 -16.52
C LEU A 264 4.00 6.57 -16.65
N ASP A 265 4.08 7.35 -15.57
CA ASP A 265 4.82 8.62 -15.52
C ASP A 265 6.31 8.41 -15.83
N LYS A 266 6.94 7.42 -15.17
CA LYS A 266 8.34 7.05 -15.44
C LYS A 266 8.54 6.57 -16.88
N LEU A 267 7.65 5.75 -17.41
CA LEU A 267 7.69 5.31 -18.80
C LEU A 267 7.57 6.52 -19.76
N CYS A 268 6.64 7.43 -19.47
CA CYS A 268 6.42 8.64 -20.26
C CYS A 268 7.66 9.52 -20.27
N TYR A 269 8.30 9.70 -19.11
CA TYR A 269 9.54 10.44 -19.00
C TYR A 269 10.66 9.85 -19.88
N LEU A 270 10.84 8.52 -19.86
CA LEU A 270 11.87 7.86 -20.68
C LEU A 270 11.62 8.07 -22.17
N VAL A 271 10.38 7.89 -22.63
CA VAL A 271 10.01 8.05 -24.04
C VAL A 271 10.07 9.51 -24.49
N GLU A 272 9.68 10.46 -23.64
CA GLU A 272 9.61 11.88 -24.00
C GLU A 272 10.93 12.61 -23.86
N LYS A 273 11.69 12.35 -22.80
CA LYS A 273 12.83 13.19 -22.39
C LYS A 273 14.19 12.58 -22.67
N MET A 274 14.28 11.28 -22.97
CA MET A 274 15.56 10.61 -23.20
C MET A 274 15.72 10.23 -24.69
N PRO A 275 16.37 11.07 -25.53
CA PRO A 275 16.55 10.78 -26.96
C PRO A 275 17.35 9.51 -27.22
N VAL A 276 18.14 9.08 -26.22
CA VAL A 276 18.91 7.84 -26.29
C VAL A 276 18.03 6.61 -26.15
N VAL A 277 16.79 6.71 -25.69
CA VAL A 277 15.90 5.55 -25.51
C VAL A 277 15.11 5.33 -26.79
N ARG A 278 15.35 4.20 -27.47
CA ARG A 278 14.65 3.81 -28.70
C ARG A 278 13.33 3.09 -28.40
N LYS A 279 13.30 2.32 -27.33
CA LYS A 279 12.14 1.52 -26.90
C LYS A 279 12.13 1.43 -25.38
N ALA A 280 10.97 1.63 -24.77
CA ALA A 280 10.77 1.37 -23.35
C ALA A 280 9.45 0.64 -23.12
N LYS A 281 9.43 -0.29 -22.16
CA LYS A 281 8.28 -1.14 -21.84
C LYS A 281 8.20 -1.41 -20.35
N ILE A 282 7.01 -1.75 -19.87
CA ILE A 282 6.80 -2.26 -18.51
C ILE A 282 6.74 -3.78 -18.59
N VAL A 283 7.42 -4.46 -17.67
CA VAL A 283 7.50 -5.92 -17.64
C VAL A 283 7.00 -6.40 -16.29
N GLN A 284 6.04 -7.32 -16.28
CA GLN A 284 5.61 -7.96 -15.05
C GLN A 284 6.56 -9.11 -14.69
N ILE A 285 7.31 -8.92 -13.59
CA ILE A 285 8.36 -9.84 -13.14
C ILE A 285 7.95 -10.70 -11.93
N PHE A 286 6.87 -10.32 -11.22
CA PHE A 286 6.28 -11.13 -10.16
C PHE A 286 4.77 -11.28 -10.30
N ASN A 287 4.22 -12.33 -9.69
CA ASN A 287 2.80 -12.39 -9.43
C ASN A 287 2.49 -11.38 -8.30
N PRO A 288 1.54 -10.45 -8.47
CA PRO A 288 1.20 -9.41 -7.49
C PRO A 288 0.72 -9.97 -6.16
N GLU A 289 0.14 -11.18 -6.16
CA GLU A 289 -0.25 -11.89 -4.93
C GLU A 289 0.95 -12.43 -4.14
N LYS A 290 2.09 -12.67 -4.82
CA LYS A 290 3.32 -13.23 -4.22
C LYS A 290 4.33 -12.14 -3.83
N SER A 291 4.42 -11.05 -4.61
CA SER A 291 5.31 -9.94 -4.30
C SER A 291 4.70 -8.60 -4.72
N PRO A 292 4.81 -7.57 -3.85
CA PRO A 292 4.40 -6.22 -4.17
C PRO A 292 5.39 -5.48 -5.08
N ARG A 293 6.54 -6.08 -5.44
CA ARG A 293 7.50 -5.48 -6.38
C ARG A 293 7.24 -5.99 -7.79
N CYS A 294 6.01 -5.80 -8.27
CA CYS A 294 5.46 -6.59 -9.38
C CYS A 294 6.09 -6.28 -10.75
N TYR A 295 6.48 -5.03 -10.99
CA TYR A 295 6.82 -4.53 -12.31
C TYR A 295 8.26 -3.98 -12.41
N ALA A 296 8.86 -4.13 -13.58
CA ALA A 296 10.10 -3.48 -13.99
C ALA A 296 9.84 -2.57 -15.20
N ILE A 297 10.66 -1.54 -15.38
CA ILE A 297 10.70 -0.76 -16.62
C ILE A 297 12.00 -1.11 -17.34
N VAL A 298 11.88 -1.59 -18.58
CA VAL A 298 13.02 -1.93 -19.43
C VAL A 298 13.10 -0.93 -20.57
N ALA A 299 14.26 -0.33 -20.76
CA ALA A 299 14.51 0.65 -21.81
C ALA A 299 15.78 0.31 -22.60
N HIS A 300 15.67 0.31 -23.92
CA HIS A 300 16.75 -0.01 -24.86
C HIS A 300 17.28 1.29 -25.48
N LYS A 301 18.60 1.38 -25.62
CA LYS A 301 19.28 2.50 -26.27
C LYS A 301 19.51 2.30 -27.77
#